data_AF-N8XG66-F1
#
_entry.id   AF-N8XG66-F1
#
_cell.length_a   1.000
_cell.length_b   1.000
_cell.length_c   1.000
_cell.angle_alpha   90.00
_cell.angle_beta   90.00
_cell.angle_gamma   90.00
#
_symmetry.space_group_name_H-M   'P 1'
#
loop_
_entity.id
_entity.type
_entity.pdbx_description
1 polymer ?
#
loop_
_entity_poly.entity_id
_entity_poly.type
_entity_poly.pdbx_seq_one_letter_code
_entity_poly.pdbx_strand_id
1 'polypeptide(L)'
;MSTEILMQFLKLGLIDLQGSDEKLDKLETTSISLAKILELSPSKALAYTLIALDPKAPENDPVVQETISILEENWATYSNTFSGTPVQVIRALLLQALVISAEENQQVAIAFVSITRNILPHIEVGNEIDMWNKLVAKFESQLNIAAEKEWTTPEKISVKAFSYTVPKQIKVSSSDVVLDRVTLENDISKASGPQNKKGVATGGNNTWPNHDPTNWVYQFSSMMTSAIADTVDNAFEQAKIKPIDLSKPLQELSTAVADHIDSTLEAVSSATIGLQRRTSLIWWKESLYSQSASSSYRKMPIDIAAAVMAFDLFNQVPTCSPASVSAFLYESIFLITNHNDENQVELAQAVKEVQQSPYADSLRKYIHNYFKNIKGRGLLLRLLGSDLHPDDKQFKELTGLAPNTQLSNSEWASWVFRELQAIRAVTSGENEDD
;
A
#
# COMPACT_ATOMS: atom_id res chain seq x y z
N MET A 1 14.74 -8.94 -22.16
CA MET A 1 15.33 -7.59 -21.94
C MET A 1 16.47 -7.61 -20.91
N SER A 2 16.92 -8.79 -20.44
CA SER A 2 17.75 -8.93 -19.23
C SER A 2 19.19 -8.37 -19.32
N THR A 3 19.71 -8.07 -20.53
CA THR A 3 21.08 -7.57 -20.75
C THR A 3 21.17 -6.24 -21.50
N GLU A 4 20.06 -5.52 -21.66
CA GLU A 4 20.03 -4.32 -22.50
C GLU A 4 21.05 -3.25 -22.08
N ILE A 5 21.24 -3.03 -20.77
CA ILE A 5 22.18 -2.04 -20.23
C ILE A 5 23.62 -2.49 -20.41
N LEU A 6 23.93 -3.75 -20.07
CA LEU A 6 25.28 -4.30 -20.24
C LEU A 6 25.75 -4.20 -21.70
N MET A 7 24.84 -4.50 -22.64
CA MET A 7 25.10 -4.35 -24.07
C MET A 7 25.27 -2.89 -24.50
N GLN A 8 24.57 -1.94 -23.88
CA GLN A 8 24.78 -0.51 -24.15
C GLN A 8 26.15 -0.04 -23.64
N PHE A 9 26.58 -0.48 -22.46
CA PHE A 9 27.93 -0.18 -21.93
C PHE A 9 29.03 -0.74 -22.83
N LEU A 10 28.87 -1.96 -23.35
CA LEU A 10 29.78 -2.55 -24.35
C LEU A 10 29.83 -1.72 -25.64
N LYS A 11 28.65 -1.34 -26.18
CA LYS A 11 28.56 -0.53 -27.41
C LYS A 11 29.18 0.85 -27.27
N LEU A 12 29.10 1.44 -26.07
CA LEU A 12 29.71 2.74 -25.76
C LEU A 12 31.20 2.62 -25.43
N GLY A 13 31.76 1.41 -25.40
CA GLY A 13 33.18 1.15 -25.08
C GLY A 13 33.54 1.39 -23.62
N LEU A 14 32.55 1.38 -22.72
CA LEU A 14 32.75 1.65 -21.28
C LEU A 14 33.25 0.42 -20.53
N ILE A 15 32.93 -0.77 -21.03
CA ILE A 15 33.43 -2.05 -20.56
C ILE A 15 33.92 -2.86 -21.76
N ASP A 16 34.92 -3.72 -21.55
CA ASP A 16 35.45 -4.64 -22.55
C ASP A 16 35.51 -6.07 -21.98
N LEU A 17 34.83 -7.00 -22.64
CA LEU A 17 34.79 -8.42 -22.29
C LEU A 17 35.64 -9.28 -23.23
N GLN A 18 36.44 -8.67 -24.10
CA GLN A 18 37.30 -9.34 -25.07
C GLN A 18 36.51 -10.31 -25.98
N GLY A 19 35.25 -9.96 -26.28
CA GLY A 19 34.36 -10.76 -27.15
C GLY A 19 33.88 -12.08 -26.54
N SER A 20 33.90 -12.24 -25.22
CA SER A 20 33.47 -13.48 -24.55
C SER A 20 32.03 -13.39 -24.03
N ASP A 21 31.12 -14.12 -24.68
CA ASP A 21 29.72 -14.25 -24.25
C ASP A 21 29.61 -14.88 -22.86
N GLU A 22 30.45 -15.86 -22.53
CA GLU A 22 30.50 -16.46 -21.19
C GLU A 22 30.80 -15.45 -20.07
N LYS A 23 31.60 -14.41 -20.36
CA LYS A 23 31.85 -13.32 -19.39
C LYS A 23 30.63 -12.43 -19.26
N LEU A 24 29.89 -12.19 -20.35
CA LEU A 24 28.65 -11.42 -20.32
C LEU A 24 27.57 -12.13 -19.48
N ASP A 25 27.41 -13.46 -19.63
CA ASP A 25 26.46 -14.26 -18.86
C ASP A 25 26.73 -14.17 -17.34
N LYS A 26 28.00 -14.09 -16.94
CA LYS A 26 28.38 -13.89 -15.53
C LYS A 26 28.00 -12.52 -15.01
N LEU A 27 28.16 -11.46 -15.83
CA LEU A 27 27.70 -10.12 -15.47
C LEU A 27 26.17 -10.04 -15.39
N GLU A 28 25.46 -10.72 -16.29
CA GLU A 28 24.01 -10.82 -16.23
C GLU A 28 23.55 -11.52 -14.94
N THR A 29 24.16 -12.66 -14.61
CA THR A 29 23.88 -13.40 -13.36
C THR A 29 24.13 -12.55 -12.12
N THR A 30 25.22 -11.77 -12.14
CA THR A 30 25.54 -10.82 -11.06
C THR A 30 24.47 -9.72 -10.95
N SER A 31 24.03 -9.16 -12.08
CA SER A 31 22.98 -8.12 -12.11
C SER A 31 21.64 -8.65 -11.59
N ILE A 32 21.29 -9.89 -11.91
CA ILE A 32 20.09 -10.57 -11.37
C ILE A 32 20.22 -10.76 -9.85
N SER A 33 21.41 -11.11 -9.36
CA SER A 33 21.66 -11.27 -7.92
C SER A 33 21.52 -9.94 -7.17
N LEU A 34 22.01 -8.85 -7.75
CA LEU A 34 21.82 -7.49 -7.24
C LEU A 34 20.34 -7.05 -7.28
N ALA A 35 19.60 -7.41 -8.33
CA ALA A 35 18.17 -7.11 -8.43
C ALA A 35 17.35 -7.80 -7.32
N LYS A 36 17.71 -9.05 -6.97
CA LYS A 36 17.12 -9.76 -5.81
C LYS A 36 17.42 -9.08 -4.48
N ILE A 37 18.58 -8.46 -4.34
CA ILE A 37 18.90 -7.66 -3.15
C ILE A 37 18.00 -6.42 -3.08
N LEU A 38 17.73 -5.77 -4.22
CA LEU A 38 16.80 -4.63 -4.28
C LEU A 38 15.35 -5.05 -4.00
N GLU A 39 14.95 -6.27 -4.36
CA GLU A 39 13.63 -6.82 -4.00
C GLU A 39 13.49 -6.97 -2.48
N LEU A 40 14.53 -7.49 -1.80
CA LEU A 40 14.56 -7.66 -0.35
C LEU A 40 14.84 -6.37 0.43
N SER A 41 15.48 -5.38 -0.19
CA SER A 41 15.88 -4.13 0.45
C SER A 41 15.82 -2.97 -0.56
N PRO A 42 14.60 -2.48 -0.89
CA PRO A 42 14.41 -1.41 -1.88
C PRO A 42 15.18 -0.13 -1.54
N SER A 43 15.43 0.13 -0.24
CA SER A 43 16.19 1.29 0.25
C SER A 43 17.61 1.38 -0.34
N LYS A 44 18.21 0.26 -0.75
CA LYS A 44 19.52 0.25 -1.44
C LYS A 44 19.49 0.93 -2.81
N ALA A 45 18.32 1.06 -3.45
CA ALA A 45 18.16 1.75 -4.72
C ALA A 45 18.70 3.18 -4.66
N LEU A 46 18.63 3.84 -3.50
CA LEU A 46 19.12 5.20 -3.33
C LEU A 46 20.63 5.30 -3.58
N ALA A 47 21.42 4.48 -2.89
CA ALA A 47 22.88 4.47 -3.01
C ALA A 47 23.34 3.82 -4.33
N TYR A 48 22.67 2.76 -4.77
CA TYR A 48 22.96 2.09 -6.03
C TYR A 48 22.81 3.05 -7.22
N THR A 49 21.76 3.87 -7.23
CA THR A 49 21.54 4.86 -8.31
C THR A 49 22.67 5.88 -8.36
N LEU A 50 23.09 6.41 -7.20
CA LEU A 50 24.17 7.39 -7.13
C LEU A 50 25.52 6.84 -7.61
N ILE A 51 25.83 5.59 -7.28
CA ILE A 51 27.07 4.94 -7.73
C ILE A 51 27.00 4.59 -9.21
N ALA A 52 25.88 4.05 -9.68
CA ALA A 52 25.68 3.72 -11.10
C ALA A 52 25.84 4.95 -12.00
N LEU A 53 25.32 6.10 -11.56
CA LEU A 53 25.35 7.35 -12.32
C LEU A 53 26.75 7.95 -12.45
N ASP A 54 27.61 7.82 -11.43
CA ASP A 54 28.89 8.54 -11.31
C ASP A 54 30.07 7.80 -11.98
N PRO A 55 30.61 8.26 -13.13
CA PRO A 55 31.77 7.63 -13.76
C PRO A 55 33.04 7.69 -12.92
N LYS A 56 33.07 8.56 -11.90
CA LYS A 56 34.19 8.78 -10.96
C LYS A 56 33.82 8.28 -9.56
N ALA A 57 32.91 7.31 -9.46
CA ALA A 57 32.50 6.71 -8.19
C ALA A 57 33.72 6.21 -7.38
N PRO A 58 33.77 6.42 -6.05
CA PRO A 58 34.92 6.04 -5.24
C PRO A 58 35.09 4.51 -5.18
N GLU A 59 36.30 4.02 -5.45
CA GLU A 59 36.59 2.57 -5.43
C GLU A 59 36.33 1.91 -4.07
N ASN A 60 36.54 2.67 -2.98
CA ASN A 60 36.36 2.20 -1.60
C ASN A 60 34.94 2.43 -1.07
N ASP A 61 33.98 2.82 -1.92
CA ASP A 61 32.60 3.01 -1.48
C ASP A 61 31.98 1.67 -1.03
N PRO A 62 31.21 1.64 0.08
CA PRO A 62 30.55 0.42 0.55
C PRO A 62 29.72 -0.31 -0.51
N VAL A 63 29.02 0.42 -1.39
CA VAL A 63 28.23 -0.17 -2.48
C VAL A 63 29.13 -0.81 -3.53
N VAL A 64 30.27 -0.21 -3.83
CA VAL A 64 31.25 -0.77 -4.78
C VAL A 64 31.82 -2.07 -4.20
N GLN A 65 32.20 -2.10 -2.93
CA GLN A 65 32.74 -3.28 -2.26
C GLN A 65 31.71 -4.41 -2.12
N GLU A 66 30.46 -4.08 -1.82
CA GLU A 66 29.34 -5.03 -1.83
C GLU A 66 29.15 -5.64 -3.23
N THR A 67 29.13 -4.81 -4.26
CA THR A 67 28.94 -5.27 -5.64
C THR A 67 30.09 -6.15 -6.11
N ILE A 68 31.34 -5.83 -5.73
CA ILE A 68 32.51 -6.67 -6.00
C ILE A 68 32.36 -8.04 -5.33
N SER A 69 31.89 -8.07 -4.08
CA SER A 69 31.70 -9.33 -3.36
C SER A 69 30.69 -10.25 -4.07
N ILE A 70 29.59 -9.68 -4.58
CA ILE A 70 28.57 -10.43 -5.35
C ILE A 70 29.11 -10.83 -6.73
N LEU A 71 29.93 -9.99 -7.36
CA LEU A 71 30.60 -10.34 -8.62
C LEU A 71 31.58 -11.49 -8.41
N GLU A 72 32.32 -11.52 -7.30
CA GLU A 72 33.26 -12.58 -6.95
C GLU A 72 32.57 -13.94 -6.75
N GLU A 73 31.40 -13.94 -6.12
CA GLU A 73 30.58 -15.15 -5.96
C GLU A 73 30.15 -15.75 -7.31
N ASN A 74 29.81 -14.89 -8.28
CA ASN A 74 29.34 -15.30 -9.60
C ASN A 74 30.48 -15.47 -10.63
N TRP A 75 31.64 -14.86 -10.38
CA TRP A 75 32.80 -14.88 -11.25
C TRP A 75 34.12 -14.73 -10.48
N ALA A 76 34.55 -15.81 -9.82
CA ALA A 76 35.78 -15.85 -9.03
C ALA A 76 37.07 -15.43 -9.76
N THR A 77 37.09 -15.45 -11.11
CA THR A 77 38.26 -15.09 -11.93
C THR A 77 38.12 -13.74 -12.63
N TYR A 78 37.20 -12.87 -12.21
CA TYR A 78 37.01 -11.54 -12.80
C TYR A 78 38.30 -10.69 -12.75
N SER A 79 39.09 -10.84 -11.70
CA SER A 79 40.39 -10.17 -11.50
C SER A 79 41.43 -10.50 -12.56
N ASN A 80 41.27 -11.62 -13.28
CA ASN A 80 42.12 -11.96 -14.42
C ASN A 80 41.75 -11.18 -15.69
N THR A 81 40.54 -10.61 -15.74
CA THR A 81 40.06 -9.81 -16.88
C THR A 81 40.24 -8.32 -16.62
N PHE A 82 40.00 -7.86 -15.40
CA PHE A 82 40.08 -6.45 -15.04
C PHE A 82 41.24 -6.21 -14.07
N SER A 83 42.11 -5.25 -14.40
CA SER A 83 43.18 -4.81 -13.51
C SER A 83 42.66 -3.78 -12.51
N GLY A 84 42.75 -4.06 -11.21
CA GLY A 84 42.26 -3.15 -10.17
C GLY A 84 40.73 -3.18 -10.02
N THR A 85 40.17 -2.20 -9.31
CA THR A 85 38.74 -2.09 -9.06
C THR A 85 37.98 -1.75 -10.36
N PRO A 86 37.10 -2.63 -10.89
CA PRO A 86 36.47 -2.41 -12.18
C PRO A 86 35.24 -1.50 -12.10
N VAL A 87 35.42 -0.23 -11.71
CA VAL A 87 34.31 0.71 -11.42
C VAL A 87 33.28 0.80 -12.55
N GLN A 88 33.69 0.81 -13.81
CA GLN A 88 32.77 0.85 -14.95
C GLN A 88 31.89 -0.40 -15.07
N VAL A 89 32.44 -1.58 -14.74
CA VAL A 89 31.68 -2.84 -14.68
C VAL A 89 30.68 -2.78 -13.54
N ILE A 90 31.12 -2.31 -12.36
CA ILE A 90 30.25 -2.14 -11.19
C ILE A 90 29.07 -1.20 -11.50
N ARG A 91 29.32 -0.06 -12.16
CA ARG A 91 28.26 0.86 -12.62
C ARG A 91 27.27 0.17 -13.55
N ALA A 92 27.76 -0.59 -14.53
CA ALA A 92 26.92 -1.30 -15.49
C ALA A 92 26.03 -2.35 -14.79
N LEU A 93 26.59 -3.11 -13.85
CA LEU A 93 25.89 -4.11 -13.05
C LEU A 93 24.79 -3.48 -12.20
N LEU A 94 25.11 -2.39 -11.49
CA LEU A 94 24.15 -1.65 -10.66
C LEU A 94 23.03 -1.05 -11.49
N LEU A 95 23.33 -0.42 -12.64
CA LEU A 95 22.29 0.13 -13.50
C LEU A 95 21.40 -0.96 -14.10
N GLN A 96 21.99 -2.08 -14.55
CA GLN A 96 21.21 -3.22 -15.04
C GLN A 96 20.28 -3.77 -13.95
N ALA A 97 20.77 -3.92 -12.72
CA ALA A 97 19.96 -4.36 -11.58
C ALA A 97 18.84 -3.37 -11.25
N LEU A 98 19.12 -2.07 -11.22
CA LEU A 98 18.13 -1.01 -10.98
C LEU A 98 17.03 -1.02 -12.06
N VAL A 99 17.39 -1.20 -13.33
CA VAL A 99 16.42 -1.27 -14.43
C VAL A 99 15.54 -2.52 -14.30
N ILE A 100 16.12 -3.69 -14.00
CA ILE A 100 15.34 -4.92 -13.73
C ILE A 100 14.35 -4.66 -12.59
N SER A 101 14.82 -4.16 -11.45
CA SER A 101 13.96 -3.93 -10.29
C SER A 101 12.92 -2.83 -10.52
N ALA A 102 13.25 -1.77 -11.26
CA ALA A 102 12.31 -0.68 -11.55
C ALA A 102 11.19 -1.09 -12.54
N GLU A 103 11.42 -2.08 -13.39
CA GLU A 103 10.38 -2.63 -14.27
C GLU A 103 9.29 -3.39 -13.50
N GLU A 104 9.66 -4.01 -12.38
CA GLU A 104 8.75 -4.84 -11.57
C GLU A 104 8.25 -4.11 -10.30
N ASN A 105 9.02 -3.15 -9.79
CA ASN A 105 8.72 -2.43 -8.56
C ASN A 105 8.66 -0.90 -8.78
N GLN A 106 7.45 -0.36 -8.72
CA GLN A 106 7.19 1.08 -8.88
C GLN A 106 7.96 1.94 -7.86
N GLN A 107 8.18 1.47 -6.63
CA GLN A 107 8.91 2.22 -5.60
C GLN A 107 10.37 2.43 -5.99
N VAL A 108 11.02 1.39 -6.53
CA VAL A 108 12.40 1.47 -7.05
C VAL A 108 12.46 2.41 -8.24
N ALA A 109 11.46 2.36 -9.14
CA ALA A 109 11.36 3.29 -10.27
C ALA A 109 11.26 4.76 -9.81
N ILE A 110 10.45 5.07 -8.79
CA ILE A 110 10.33 6.42 -8.22
C ILE A 110 11.68 6.89 -7.67
N ALA A 111 12.35 6.06 -6.88
CA ALA A 111 13.66 6.40 -6.32
C ALA A 111 14.72 6.64 -7.40
N PHE A 112 14.81 5.72 -8.36
CA PHE A 112 15.74 5.80 -9.49
C PHE A 112 15.56 7.10 -10.29
N VAL A 113 14.35 7.39 -10.73
CA VAL A 113 14.03 8.60 -11.51
C VAL A 113 14.31 9.87 -10.71
N SER A 114 13.86 9.91 -9.45
CA SER A 114 13.97 11.10 -8.60
C SER A 114 15.43 11.49 -8.35
N ILE A 115 16.29 10.51 -8.06
CA ILE A 115 17.72 10.72 -7.87
C ILE A 115 18.40 11.09 -9.17
N THR A 116 18.12 10.34 -10.25
CA THR A 116 18.74 10.59 -11.55
C THR A 116 18.42 12.00 -12.04
N ARG A 117 17.18 12.47 -11.89
CA ARG A 117 16.78 13.84 -12.28
C ARG A 117 17.45 14.94 -11.47
N ASN A 118 17.83 14.66 -10.24
CA ASN A 118 18.59 15.59 -9.43
C ASN A 118 20.05 15.62 -9.87
N ILE A 119 20.70 14.47 -10.00
CA ILE A 119 22.16 14.42 -10.14
C ILE A 119 22.62 14.58 -11.59
N LEU A 120 21.90 13.99 -12.56
CA LEU A 120 22.31 13.93 -13.97
C LEU A 120 22.66 15.29 -14.58
N PRO A 121 21.92 16.40 -14.32
CA PRO A 121 22.28 17.71 -14.84
C PRO A 121 23.61 18.27 -14.34
N HIS A 122 24.15 17.77 -13.23
CA HIS A 122 25.33 18.32 -12.55
C HIS A 122 26.53 17.38 -12.56
N ILE A 123 26.48 16.30 -13.34
CA ILE A 123 27.57 15.33 -13.46
C ILE A 123 27.91 15.05 -14.93
N GLU A 124 29.19 14.91 -15.22
CA GLU A 124 29.70 14.60 -16.55
C GLU A 124 29.62 13.10 -16.83
N VAL A 125 28.55 12.64 -17.47
CA VAL A 125 28.38 11.22 -17.90
C VAL A 125 28.86 10.94 -19.33
N GLY A 126 29.35 11.96 -20.06
CA GLY A 126 29.92 11.79 -21.39
C GLY A 126 28.93 11.22 -22.42
N ASN A 127 29.34 10.17 -23.14
CA ASN A 127 28.54 9.53 -24.20
C ASN A 127 27.36 8.69 -23.68
N GLU A 128 27.18 8.58 -22.36
CA GLU A 128 26.07 7.87 -21.73
C GLU A 128 24.77 8.69 -21.69
N ILE A 129 24.81 10.00 -21.95
CA ILE A 129 23.71 10.93 -21.68
C ILE A 129 22.39 10.52 -22.39
N ASP A 130 22.48 10.03 -23.62
CA ASP A 130 21.30 9.60 -24.38
C ASP A 130 20.65 8.34 -23.80
N MET A 131 21.45 7.41 -23.28
CA MET A 131 20.96 6.22 -22.57
C MET A 131 20.21 6.65 -21.31
N TRP A 132 20.84 7.51 -20.49
CA TRP A 132 20.22 8.02 -19.26
C TRP A 132 18.90 8.74 -19.53
N ASN A 133 18.87 9.64 -20.52
CA ASN A 133 17.65 10.37 -20.89
C ASN A 133 16.52 9.43 -21.34
N LYS A 134 16.83 8.38 -22.11
CA LYS A 134 15.83 7.39 -22.55
C LYS A 134 15.29 6.56 -21.38
N LEU A 135 16.16 6.12 -20.47
CA LEU A 135 15.75 5.34 -19.30
C LEU A 135 14.86 6.16 -18.37
N VAL A 136 15.27 7.40 -18.06
CA VAL A 136 14.48 8.31 -17.24
C VAL A 136 13.12 8.59 -17.88
N ALA A 137 13.09 8.92 -19.17
CA ALA A 137 11.84 9.19 -19.88
C ALA A 137 10.88 7.97 -19.91
N LYS A 138 11.42 6.74 -20.05
CA LYS A 138 10.63 5.50 -20.01
C LYS A 138 9.90 5.36 -18.66
N PHE A 139 10.63 5.41 -17.55
CA PHE A 139 10.04 5.23 -16.23
C PHE A 139 9.17 6.42 -15.81
N GLU A 140 9.58 7.65 -16.13
CA GLU A 140 8.76 8.84 -15.88
C GLU A 140 7.39 8.78 -16.56
N SER A 141 7.35 8.35 -17.83
CA SER A 141 6.09 8.20 -18.56
C SER A 141 5.15 7.20 -17.87
N GLN A 142 5.68 6.05 -17.46
CA GLN A 142 4.91 5.02 -16.73
C GLN A 142 4.41 5.53 -15.38
N LEU A 143 5.28 6.18 -14.60
CA LEU A 143 4.95 6.75 -13.30
C LEU A 143 3.90 7.87 -13.43
N ASN A 144 4.02 8.73 -14.43
CA ASN A 144 3.09 9.83 -14.65
C ASN A 144 1.70 9.31 -15.05
N ILE A 145 1.60 8.28 -15.89
CA ILE A 145 0.31 7.63 -16.21
C ILE A 145 -0.35 7.07 -14.95
N ALA A 146 0.42 6.39 -14.09
CA ALA A 146 -0.10 5.84 -12.84
C ALA A 146 -0.55 6.95 -11.88
N ALA A 147 0.24 8.01 -11.73
CA ALA A 147 -0.08 9.14 -10.88
C ALA A 147 -1.30 9.92 -11.39
N GLU A 148 -1.40 10.21 -12.68
CA GLU A 148 -2.56 10.90 -13.26
C GLU A 148 -3.86 10.13 -13.03
N LYS A 149 -3.83 8.81 -13.11
CA LYS A 149 -4.99 7.96 -12.82
C LYS A 149 -5.44 8.11 -11.35
N GLU A 150 -4.51 8.12 -10.41
CA GLU A 150 -4.84 8.30 -8.97
C GLU A 150 -5.37 9.71 -8.69
N TRP A 151 -4.88 10.72 -9.41
CA TRP A 151 -5.26 12.10 -9.18
C TRP A 151 -6.55 12.50 -9.89
N THR A 152 -6.99 11.80 -10.93
CA THR A 152 -8.16 12.20 -11.73
C THR A 152 -9.48 12.08 -10.94
N THR A 153 -10.35 13.07 -11.06
CA THR A 153 -11.74 12.96 -10.60
C THR A 153 -12.59 12.38 -11.73
N PRO A 154 -13.20 11.20 -11.58
CA PRO A 154 -13.98 10.58 -12.64
C PRO A 154 -15.24 11.42 -12.93
N GLU A 155 -15.63 11.51 -14.20
CA GLU A 155 -16.85 12.22 -14.61
C GLU A 155 -18.12 11.58 -14.04
N LYS A 156 -18.07 10.26 -13.78
CA LYS A 156 -19.17 9.48 -13.21
C LYS A 156 -18.61 8.53 -12.17
N ILE A 157 -19.22 8.51 -10.98
CA ILE A 157 -18.92 7.54 -9.95
C ILE A 157 -19.74 6.29 -10.24
N SER A 158 -19.06 5.19 -10.57
CA SER A 158 -19.70 3.89 -10.77
C SER A 158 -19.71 3.12 -9.46
N VAL A 159 -20.90 2.81 -8.97
CA VAL A 159 -21.10 2.04 -7.74
C VAL A 159 -21.58 0.65 -8.13
N LYS A 160 -21.03 -0.39 -7.50
CA LYS A 160 -21.49 -1.76 -7.69
C LYS A 160 -22.97 -1.83 -7.36
N ALA A 161 -23.78 -2.37 -8.27
CA ALA A 161 -25.20 -2.54 -8.03
C ALA A 161 -25.43 -3.38 -6.77
N PHE A 162 -26.44 -3.00 -5.98
CA PHE A 162 -26.86 -3.78 -4.81
C PHE A 162 -27.19 -5.21 -5.24
N SER A 163 -26.55 -6.18 -4.59
CA SER A 163 -26.74 -7.60 -4.87
C SER A 163 -27.19 -8.31 -3.61
N TYR A 164 -28.44 -8.75 -3.59
CA TYR A 164 -28.99 -9.60 -2.55
C TYR A 164 -29.81 -10.70 -3.20
N THR A 165 -29.48 -11.95 -2.89
CA THR A 165 -30.25 -13.10 -3.35
C THR A 165 -31.24 -13.49 -2.27
N VAL A 166 -32.53 -13.31 -2.54
CA VAL A 166 -33.60 -13.68 -1.61
C VAL A 166 -33.54 -15.20 -1.34
N PRO A 167 -33.58 -15.65 -0.07
CA PRO A 167 -33.62 -17.06 0.26
C PRO A 167 -34.82 -17.75 -0.41
N LYS A 168 -34.56 -18.85 -1.13
CA LYS A 168 -35.55 -19.47 -2.02
C LYS A 168 -36.75 -20.10 -1.30
N GLN A 169 -36.63 -20.48 -0.03
CA GLN A 169 -37.75 -21.07 0.72
C GLN A 169 -37.67 -20.75 2.21
N ILE A 170 -38.70 -20.09 2.72
CA ILE A 170 -39.04 -20.10 4.14
C ILE A 170 -39.74 -21.44 4.41
N LYS A 171 -39.08 -22.35 5.13
CA LYS A 171 -39.68 -23.65 5.45
C LYS A 171 -40.72 -23.46 6.57
N VAL A 172 -42.00 -23.58 6.20
CA VAL A 172 -43.09 -23.73 7.17
C VAL A 172 -43.20 -25.22 7.49
N SER A 173 -42.80 -25.61 8.69
CA SER A 173 -42.96 -26.99 9.18
C SER A 173 -44.19 -27.07 10.08
N SER A 174 -45.19 -27.83 9.65
CA SER A 174 -46.20 -28.41 10.54
C SER A 174 -45.64 -29.73 11.08
N SER A 175 -45.84 -29.98 12.37
CA SER A 175 -45.57 -31.31 12.93
C SER A 175 -46.60 -32.30 12.40
N ASP A 176 -46.20 -33.53 12.07
CA ASP A 176 -47.14 -34.60 11.74
C ASP A 176 -47.97 -34.91 12.99
N VAL A 177 -49.30 -34.78 12.89
CA VAL A 177 -50.21 -35.07 14.00
C VAL A 177 -50.36 -36.58 14.12
N VAL A 178 -49.85 -37.16 15.20
CA VAL A 178 -49.99 -38.59 15.50
C VAL A 178 -51.01 -38.76 16.61
N LEU A 179 -52.16 -39.34 16.29
CA LEU A 179 -53.17 -39.69 17.28
C LEU A 179 -52.69 -40.87 18.14
N ASP A 180 -52.57 -40.68 19.44
CA ASP A 180 -52.28 -41.76 20.39
C ASP A 180 -53.52 -42.65 20.58
N ARG A 181 -53.67 -43.59 19.64
CA ARG A 181 -54.78 -44.55 19.64
C ARG A 181 -54.76 -45.47 20.85
N VAL A 182 -53.59 -45.72 21.45
CA VAL A 182 -53.45 -46.62 22.60
C VAL A 182 -54.04 -45.96 23.85
N THR A 183 -53.72 -44.69 24.07
CA THR A 183 -54.30 -43.92 25.17
C THR A 183 -55.81 -43.73 24.99
N LEU A 184 -56.25 -43.37 23.77
CA LEU A 184 -57.68 -43.27 23.47
C LEU A 184 -58.43 -44.59 23.72
N GLU A 185 -57.91 -45.73 23.27
CA GLU A 185 -58.54 -47.05 23.49
C GLU A 185 -58.65 -47.39 24.99
N ASN A 186 -57.63 -47.04 25.77
CA ASN A 186 -57.65 -47.23 27.23
C ASN A 186 -58.71 -46.36 27.89
N ASP A 187 -58.86 -45.10 27.49
CA ASP A 187 -59.84 -44.19 28.09
C ASP A 187 -61.28 -44.50 27.65
N ILE A 188 -61.48 -44.97 26.41
CA ILE A 188 -62.77 -45.55 25.97
C ILE A 188 -63.10 -46.79 26.81
N SER A 189 -62.10 -47.63 27.11
CA SER A 189 -62.29 -48.80 27.96
C SER A 189 -62.68 -48.42 29.39
N LYS A 190 -62.11 -47.34 29.94
CA LYS A 190 -62.52 -46.75 31.22
C LYS A 190 -63.96 -46.26 31.19
N ALA A 191 -64.36 -45.55 30.14
CA ALA A 191 -65.73 -45.07 30.01
C ALA A 191 -66.75 -46.22 29.93
N SER A 192 -66.37 -47.32 29.28
CA SER A 192 -67.26 -48.44 28.94
C SER A 192 -67.65 -49.33 30.13
N GLY A 193 -66.82 -49.43 31.17
CA GLY A 193 -67.14 -50.25 32.34
C GLY A 193 -65.97 -50.48 33.29
N PRO A 194 -66.20 -51.21 34.40
CA PRO A 194 -65.26 -51.30 35.52
C PRO A 194 -64.04 -52.17 35.21
N GLN A 195 -64.12 -53.02 34.19
CA GLN A 195 -63.03 -53.89 33.74
C GLN A 195 -62.91 -53.87 32.22
N ASN A 196 -61.68 -54.02 31.72
CA ASN A 196 -61.43 -54.11 30.28
C ASN A 196 -61.56 -55.56 29.77
N LYS A 197 -61.35 -55.77 28.47
CA LYS A 197 -61.38 -57.09 27.81
C LYS A 197 -60.46 -58.14 28.45
N LYS A 198 -59.41 -57.72 29.16
CA LYS A 198 -58.45 -58.59 29.85
C LYS A 198 -58.81 -58.85 31.32
N GLY A 199 -59.98 -58.38 31.78
CA GLY A 199 -60.44 -58.50 33.17
C GLY A 199 -59.72 -57.58 34.16
N VAL A 200 -58.91 -56.63 33.66
CA VAL A 200 -58.18 -55.68 34.51
C VAL A 200 -59.10 -54.51 34.84
N ALA A 201 -59.12 -54.10 36.11
CA ALA A 201 -59.88 -52.93 36.55
C ALA A 201 -59.44 -51.68 35.78
N THR A 202 -60.40 -50.97 35.21
CA THR A 202 -60.13 -49.75 34.43
C THR A 202 -60.01 -48.52 35.32
N GLY A 203 -60.62 -48.55 36.51
CA GLY A 203 -60.76 -47.39 37.39
C GLY A 203 -61.72 -46.33 36.85
N GLY A 204 -62.54 -46.68 35.85
CA GLY A 204 -63.50 -45.80 35.20
C GLY A 204 -64.94 -46.04 35.64
N ASN A 205 -65.85 -46.14 34.67
CA ASN A 205 -67.29 -46.34 34.92
C ASN A 205 -67.51 -47.57 35.80
N ASN A 206 -68.10 -47.37 36.98
CA ASN A 206 -68.21 -48.42 38.00
C ASN A 206 -69.39 -49.37 37.78
N THR A 207 -70.18 -49.15 36.74
CA THR A 207 -71.42 -49.89 36.48
C THR A 207 -71.35 -50.60 35.13
N TRP A 208 -72.15 -51.65 34.95
CA TRP A 208 -72.33 -52.30 33.65
C TRP A 208 -73.67 -51.88 33.02
N PRO A 209 -73.74 -51.74 31.69
CA PRO A 209 -74.96 -51.30 31.02
C PRO A 209 -76.17 -52.22 31.26
N ASN A 210 -75.93 -53.50 31.55
CA ASN A 210 -76.97 -54.49 31.81
C ASN A 210 -77.42 -54.54 33.29
N HIS A 211 -76.67 -53.92 34.20
CA HIS A 211 -76.94 -53.97 35.64
C HIS A 211 -77.61 -52.69 36.15
N ASP A 212 -77.09 -51.53 35.74
CA ASP A 212 -77.67 -50.22 36.06
C ASP A 212 -77.58 -49.31 34.82
N PRO A 213 -78.52 -49.46 33.86
CA PRO A 213 -78.44 -48.80 32.56
C PRO A 213 -78.44 -47.28 32.67
N THR A 214 -79.19 -46.72 33.63
CA THR A 214 -79.35 -45.27 33.78
C THR A 214 -78.07 -44.62 34.32
N ASN A 215 -77.48 -45.18 35.38
CA ASN A 215 -76.22 -44.64 35.91
C ASN A 215 -75.03 -44.92 34.99
N TRP A 216 -75.05 -46.04 34.26
CA TRP A 216 -74.02 -46.34 33.27
C TRP A 216 -73.97 -45.25 32.18
N VAL A 217 -75.12 -44.86 31.62
CA VAL A 217 -75.19 -43.81 30.58
C VAL A 217 -74.67 -42.47 31.11
N TYR A 218 -75.03 -42.08 32.34
CA TYR A 218 -74.56 -40.82 32.93
C TYR A 218 -73.04 -40.75 33.08
N GLN A 219 -72.39 -41.85 33.45
CA GLN A 219 -70.93 -41.89 33.58
C GLN A 219 -70.23 -42.08 32.23
N PHE A 220 -70.76 -42.97 31.37
CA PHE A 220 -70.20 -43.27 30.06
C PHE A 220 -70.11 -42.01 29.20
N SER A 221 -71.19 -41.24 29.08
CA SER A 221 -71.22 -40.07 28.21
C SER A 221 -70.17 -39.05 28.60
N SER A 222 -70.05 -38.71 29.90
CA SER A 222 -69.06 -37.73 30.37
C SER A 222 -67.62 -38.21 30.14
N MET A 223 -67.32 -39.48 30.46
CA MET A 223 -65.97 -40.03 30.33
C MET A 223 -65.55 -40.22 28.87
N MET A 224 -66.48 -40.67 28.02
CA MET A 224 -66.24 -40.83 26.59
C MET A 224 -66.01 -39.47 25.90
N THR A 225 -66.79 -38.45 26.27
CA THR A 225 -66.58 -37.09 25.77
C THR A 225 -65.22 -36.54 26.20
N SER A 226 -64.80 -36.75 27.45
CA SER A 226 -63.45 -36.35 27.90
C SER A 226 -62.36 -37.05 27.08
N ALA A 227 -62.44 -38.38 26.94
CA ALA A 227 -61.43 -39.14 26.20
C ALA A 227 -61.24 -38.66 24.75
N ILE A 228 -62.35 -38.34 24.07
CA ILE A 228 -62.33 -37.80 22.70
C ILE A 228 -61.82 -36.36 22.70
N ALA A 229 -62.31 -35.50 23.59
CA ALA A 229 -61.90 -34.10 23.68
C ALA A 229 -60.40 -33.98 23.97
N ASP A 230 -59.89 -34.72 24.97
CA ASP A 230 -58.48 -34.74 25.35
C ASP A 230 -57.60 -35.22 24.19
N THR A 231 -58.04 -36.24 23.44
CA THR A 231 -57.29 -36.73 22.26
C THR A 231 -57.28 -35.70 21.13
N VAL A 232 -58.40 -35.01 20.90
CA VAL A 232 -58.53 -33.97 19.87
C VAL A 232 -57.75 -32.72 20.24
N ASP A 233 -57.82 -32.28 21.49
CA ASP A 233 -57.09 -31.12 22.01
C ASP A 233 -55.59 -31.37 21.94
N ASN A 234 -55.11 -32.54 22.36
CA ASN A 234 -53.71 -32.93 22.23
C ASN A 234 -53.25 -32.98 20.76
N ALA A 235 -54.11 -33.44 19.84
CA ALA A 235 -53.83 -33.43 18.41
C ALA A 235 -53.71 -31.99 17.86
N PHE A 236 -54.58 -31.08 18.30
CA PHE A 236 -54.49 -29.66 17.96
C PHE A 236 -53.26 -28.97 18.55
N GLU A 237 -52.86 -29.34 19.77
CA GLU A 237 -51.63 -28.83 20.37
C GLU A 237 -50.38 -29.23 19.58
N GLN A 238 -50.34 -30.46 19.07
CA GLN A 238 -49.26 -30.95 18.20
C GLN A 238 -49.30 -30.32 16.81
N ALA A 239 -50.49 -29.95 16.32
CA ALA A 239 -50.68 -29.30 15.02
C ALA A 239 -50.25 -27.83 14.98
N LYS A 240 -49.86 -27.23 16.12
CA LYS A 240 -49.41 -25.82 16.18
C LYS A 240 -48.19 -25.62 15.27
N ILE A 241 -48.32 -24.73 14.29
CA ILE A 241 -47.21 -24.33 13.40
C ILE A 241 -46.15 -23.63 14.25
N LYS A 242 -44.89 -24.05 14.12
CA LYS A 242 -43.78 -23.38 14.80
C LYS A 242 -43.64 -21.94 14.30
N PRO A 243 -43.26 -20.97 15.15
CA PRO A 243 -42.98 -19.61 14.71
C PRO A 243 -41.94 -19.60 13.58
N ILE A 244 -42.21 -18.84 12.52
CA ILE A 244 -41.28 -18.69 11.40
C ILE A 244 -40.09 -17.87 11.89
N ASP A 245 -38.89 -18.45 11.82
CA ASP A 245 -37.65 -17.74 12.14
C ASP A 245 -37.15 -16.95 10.92
N LEU A 246 -37.24 -15.61 11.03
CA LEU A 246 -36.76 -14.65 10.03
C LEU A 246 -35.40 -14.04 10.39
N SER A 247 -34.81 -14.40 11.53
CA SER A 247 -33.58 -13.78 12.03
C SER A 247 -32.44 -13.87 11.01
N LYS A 248 -32.22 -15.07 10.44
CA LYS A 248 -31.15 -15.31 9.47
C LYS A 248 -31.36 -14.55 8.15
N PRO A 249 -32.52 -14.62 7.46
CA PRO A 249 -32.77 -13.81 6.26
C PRO A 249 -32.62 -12.29 6.49
N LEU A 250 -33.07 -11.80 7.64
CA LEU A 250 -32.95 -10.38 8.00
C LEU A 250 -31.50 -9.99 8.29
N GLN A 251 -30.72 -10.86 8.94
CA GLN A 251 -29.29 -10.65 9.18
C GLN A 251 -28.51 -10.64 7.85
N GLU A 252 -28.78 -11.59 6.96
CA GLU A 252 -28.16 -11.64 5.63
C GLU A 252 -28.49 -10.39 4.79
N LEU A 253 -29.73 -9.89 4.87
CA LEU A 253 -30.11 -8.63 4.23
C LEU A 253 -29.38 -7.44 4.85
N SER A 254 -29.31 -7.37 6.18
CA SER A 254 -28.62 -6.30 6.89
C SER A 254 -27.13 -6.24 6.53
N THR A 255 -26.47 -7.40 6.40
CA THR A 255 -25.07 -7.48 5.96
C THR A 255 -24.93 -7.01 4.51
N ALA A 256 -25.76 -7.48 3.59
CA ALA A 256 -25.70 -7.05 2.20
C ALA A 256 -25.92 -5.53 2.03
N VAL A 257 -26.78 -4.93 2.86
CA VAL A 257 -26.99 -3.48 2.90
C VAL A 257 -25.75 -2.76 3.43
N ALA A 258 -25.15 -3.23 4.52
CA ALA A 258 -23.93 -2.65 5.08
C ALA A 258 -22.78 -2.68 4.06
N ASP A 259 -22.53 -3.85 3.45
CA ASP A 259 -21.47 -4.03 2.43
C ASP A 259 -21.66 -3.09 1.23
N HIS A 260 -22.91 -2.90 0.81
CA HIS A 260 -23.22 -2.00 -0.30
C HIS A 260 -23.01 -0.52 0.09
N ILE A 261 -23.38 -0.11 1.30
CA ILE A 261 -23.14 1.25 1.80
C ILE A 261 -21.63 1.51 1.88
N ASP A 262 -20.87 0.58 2.46
CA ASP A 262 -19.41 0.71 2.59
C ASP A 262 -18.73 0.82 1.22
N SER A 263 -19.08 -0.07 0.28
CA SER A 263 -18.56 0.00 -1.08
C SER A 263 -18.95 1.29 -1.81
N THR A 264 -20.14 1.83 -1.54
CA THR A 264 -20.59 3.10 -2.12
C THR A 264 -19.79 4.27 -1.55
N LEU A 265 -19.62 4.31 -0.23
CA LEU A 265 -18.85 5.35 0.45
C LEU A 265 -17.39 5.34 -0.02
N GLU A 266 -16.79 4.15 -0.14
CA GLU A 266 -15.42 3.97 -0.64
C GLU A 266 -15.28 4.47 -2.08
N ALA A 267 -16.23 4.14 -2.97
CA ALA A 267 -16.21 4.60 -4.35
C ALA A 267 -16.32 6.14 -4.45
N VAL A 268 -17.19 6.75 -3.63
CA VAL A 268 -17.35 8.21 -3.59
C VAL A 268 -16.12 8.90 -3.00
N SER A 269 -15.60 8.37 -1.89
CA SER A 269 -14.38 8.88 -1.26
C SER A 269 -13.21 8.82 -2.25
N SER A 270 -12.96 7.65 -2.84
CA SER A 270 -11.89 7.45 -3.83
C SER A 270 -12.00 8.39 -5.03
N ALA A 271 -13.21 8.62 -5.53
CA ALA A 271 -13.46 9.55 -6.63
C ALA A 271 -13.18 11.02 -6.27
N THR A 272 -13.29 11.39 -5.00
CA THR A 272 -13.18 12.79 -4.53
C THR A 272 -11.82 13.13 -3.92
N ILE A 273 -11.01 12.13 -3.53
CA ILE A 273 -9.65 12.32 -2.98
C ILE A 273 -8.79 13.21 -3.89
N GLY A 274 -8.80 12.98 -5.20
CA GLY A 274 -8.04 13.79 -6.16
C GLY A 274 -8.46 15.26 -6.19
N LEU A 275 -9.74 15.57 -6.03
CA LEU A 275 -10.26 16.93 -5.97
C LEU A 275 -9.88 17.60 -4.64
N GLN A 276 -10.03 16.87 -3.52
CA GLN A 276 -9.65 17.37 -2.20
C GLN A 276 -8.16 17.72 -2.16
N ARG A 277 -7.28 16.85 -2.68
CA ARG A 277 -5.84 17.11 -2.77
C ARG A 277 -5.53 18.39 -3.55
N ARG A 278 -6.08 18.55 -4.77
CA ARG A 278 -5.86 19.76 -5.57
C ARG A 278 -6.34 21.03 -4.85
N THR A 279 -7.50 20.96 -4.19
CA THR A 279 -8.05 22.08 -3.43
C THR A 279 -7.15 22.45 -2.24
N SER A 280 -6.67 21.46 -1.50
CA SER A 280 -5.71 21.66 -0.41
C SER A 280 -4.40 22.30 -0.90
N LEU A 281 -3.87 21.83 -2.04
CA LEU A 281 -2.65 22.40 -2.63
C LEU A 281 -2.84 23.84 -3.07
N ILE A 282 -3.98 24.19 -3.66
CA ILE A 282 -4.32 25.58 -4.00
C ILE A 282 -4.36 26.43 -2.72
N TRP A 283 -5.06 25.97 -1.68
CA TRP A 283 -5.09 26.68 -0.40
C TRP A 283 -3.69 26.88 0.20
N TRP A 284 -2.85 25.86 0.15
CA TRP A 284 -1.46 25.93 0.62
C TRP A 284 -0.64 26.98 -0.16
N LYS A 285 -0.73 26.97 -1.50
CA LYS A 285 -0.08 27.96 -2.37
C LYS A 285 -0.57 29.38 -2.13
N GLU A 286 -1.87 29.59 -1.94
CA GLU A 286 -2.45 30.93 -1.71
C GLU A 286 -2.18 31.46 -0.30
N SER A 287 -2.23 30.59 0.72
CA SER A 287 -1.99 30.98 2.11
C SER A 287 -0.51 31.26 2.41
N LEU A 288 0.41 30.68 1.63
CA LEU A 288 1.86 30.79 1.80
C LEU A 288 2.29 30.56 3.27
N TYR A 289 1.70 29.54 3.88
CA TYR A 289 1.88 29.20 5.28
C TYR A 289 2.40 27.77 5.44
N SER A 290 3.49 27.65 6.19
CA SER A 290 4.07 26.36 6.56
C SER A 290 3.37 25.78 7.78
N GLN A 291 2.79 24.59 7.60
CA GLN A 291 2.28 23.82 8.74
C GLN A 291 3.44 23.25 9.56
N SER A 292 4.49 22.73 8.91
CA SER A 292 5.63 22.12 9.62
C SER A 292 6.49 23.11 10.40
N ALA A 293 6.53 24.38 10.01
CA ALA A 293 7.26 25.46 10.70
C ALA A 293 6.35 26.44 11.46
N SER A 294 5.01 26.29 11.35
CA SER A 294 4.02 27.20 11.96
C SER A 294 4.29 28.69 11.69
N SER A 295 4.67 29.02 10.45
CA SER A 295 5.05 30.38 10.05
C SER A 295 4.78 30.61 8.57
N SER A 296 4.62 31.87 8.17
CA SER A 296 4.52 32.22 6.75
C SER A 296 5.87 32.06 6.06
N TYR A 297 5.89 31.47 4.86
CA TYR A 297 7.10 31.34 4.04
C TYR A 297 7.75 32.70 3.75
N ARG A 298 6.94 33.78 3.65
CA ARG A 298 7.42 35.15 3.43
C ARG A 298 8.27 35.71 4.57
N LYS A 299 8.27 35.06 5.75
CA LYS A 299 9.10 35.44 6.91
C LYS A 299 10.43 34.70 6.98
N MET A 300 10.65 33.74 6.08
CA MET A 300 11.85 32.91 6.04
C MET A 300 12.80 33.43 4.95
N PRO A 301 14.13 33.24 5.09
CA PRO A 301 15.04 33.36 3.95
C PRO A 301 14.62 32.40 2.84
N ILE A 302 14.80 32.82 1.58
CA ILE A 302 14.22 32.13 0.42
C ILE A 302 14.71 30.68 0.28
N ASP A 303 15.99 30.43 0.53
CA ASP A 303 16.61 29.10 0.44
C ASP A 303 16.04 28.12 1.48
N ILE A 304 15.71 28.65 2.66
CA ILE A 304 15.03 27.91 3.73
C ILE A 304 13.55 27.71 3.38
N ALA A 305 12.88 28.76 2.89
CA ALA A 305 11.48 28.68 2.47
C ALA A 305 11.29 27.62 1.38
N ALA A 306 12.20 27.55 0.40
CA ALA A 306 12.21 26.56 -0.67
C ALA A 306 12.27 25.12 -0.14
N ALA A 307 13.18 24.82 0.78
CA ALA A 307 13.29 23.50 1.39
C ALA A 307 12.06 23.14 2.25
N VAL A 308 11.54 24.09 3.03
CA VAL A 308 10.36 23.87 3.89
C VAL A 308 9.10 23.71 3.03
N MET A 309 8.94 24.47 1.94
CA MET A 309 7.84 24.31 0.98
C MET A 309 7.88 22.94 0.30
N ALA A 310 9.06 22.46 -0.09
CA ALA A 310 9.22 21.11 -0.62
C ALA A 310 8.79 20.04 0.41
N PHE A 311 9.16 20.20 1.68
CA PHE A 311 8.76 19.30 2.75
C PHE A 311 7.25 19.34 3.07
N ASP A 312 6.66 20.54 3.12
CA ASP A 312 5.22 20.69 3.34
C ASP A 312 4.38 20.14 2.18
N LEU A 313 4.85 20.32 0.94
CA LEU A 313 4.23 19.70 -0.22
C LEU A 313 4.34 18.17 -0.16
N PHE A 314 5.53 17.66 0.15
CA PHE A 314 5.78 16.23 0.35
C PHE A 314 4.80 15.59 1.33
N ASN A 315 4.50 16.25 2.45
CA ASN A 315 3.53 15.78 3.45
C ASN A 315 2.07 15.81 2.99
N GLN A 316 1.74 16.57 1.94
CA GLN A 316 0.37 16.72 1.43
C GLN A 316 0.06 15.82 0.23
N VAL A 317 1.09 15.24 -0.41
CA VAL A 317 0.94 14.46 -1.64
C VAL A 317 1.39 13.02 -1.46
N PRO A 318 0.77 12.05 -2.18
CA PRO A 318 1.23 10.66 -2.19
C PRO A 318 2.65 10.51 -2.74
N THR A 319 3.24 9.35 -2.48
CA THR A 319 4.57 8.95 -2.97
C THR A 319 4.71 9.05 -4.49
N CYS A 320 3.67 8.66 -5.22
CA CYS A 320 3.62 8.84 -6.68
C CYS A 320 2.80 10.08 -7.00
N SER A 321 3.45 11.13 -7.48
CA SER A 321 2.79 12.40 -7.84
C SER A 321 3.02 12.72 -9.32
N PRO A 322 2.02 13.27 -10.02
CA PRO A 322 2.17 13.61 -11.44
C PRO A 322 3.16 14.76 -11.62
N ALA A 323 3.73 14.88 -12.81
CA ALA A 323 4.72 15.92 -13.13
C ALA A 323 4.19 17.34 -12.86
N SER A 324 2.87 17.54 -12.95
CA SER A 324 2.20 18.81 -12.63
C SER A 324 2.37 19.24 -11.16
N VAL A 325 2.60 18.31 -10.22
CA VAL A 325 2.88 18.66 -8.80
C VAL A 325 4.27 19.28 -8.66
N SER A 326 5.27 18.76 -9.37
CA SER A 326 6.61 19.36 -9.39
C SER A 326 6.59 20.74 -10.04
N ALA A 327 5.86 20.90 -11.14
CA ALA A 327 5.65 22.21 -11.76
C ALA A 327 4.90 23.17 -10.82
N PHE A 328 3.92 22.67 -10.05
CA PHE A 328 3.20 23.45 -9.06
C PHE A 328 4.10 23.95 -7.93
N LEU A 329 5.05 23.11 -7.45
CA LEU A 329 6.07 23.54 -6.48
C LEU A 329 6.92 24.68 -7.05
N TYR A 330 7.43 24.49 -8.26
CA TYR A 330 8.25 25.49 -8.96
C TYR A 330 7.54 26.84 -9.01
N GLU A 331 6.28 26.87 -9.50
CA GLU A 331 5.47 28.09 -9.55
C GLU A 331 5.17 28.67 -8.15
N SER A 332 5.05 27.83 -7.12
CA SER A 332 4.78 28.28 -5.75
C SER A 332 6.00 28.98 -5.14
N ILE A 333 7.23 28.54 -5.47
CA ILE A 333 8.46 29.24 -5.09
C ILE A 333 8.54 30.58 -5.83
N PHE A 334 8.20 30.60 -7.12
CA PHE A 334 8.21 31.83 -7.91
C PHE A 334 7.26 32.92 -7.37
N LEU A 335 6.17 32.53 -6.71
CA LEU A 335 5.28 33.48 -6.04
C LEU A 335 5.90 34.18 -4.83
N ILE A 336 6.79 33.52 -4.08
CA ILE A 336 7.42 34.13 -2.90
C ILE A 336 8.64 34.99 -3.24
N THR A 337 9.24 34.79 -4.42
CA THR A 337 10.31 35.66 -4.94
C THR A 337 9.78 36.96 -5.58
N ASN A 338 8.45 37.17 -5.59
CA ASN A 338 7.77 38.28 -6.27
C ASN A 338 8.18 38.42 -7.75
N HIS A 339 8.46 37.31 -8.44
CA HIS A 339 8.90 37.31 -9.83
C HIS A 339 10.23 38.03 -10.13
N ASN A 340 11.04 38.33 -9.10
CA ASN A 340 12.43 38.75 -9.30
C ASN A 340 13.27 37.52 -9.69
N ASP A 341 14.38 37.74 -10.40
CA ASP A 341 15.30 36.68 -10.84
C ASP A 341 15.59 35.70 -9.70
N GLU A 342 15.39 34.40 -9.96
CA GLU A 342 15.66 33.36 -8.98
C GLU A 342 17.14 33.41 -8.59
N ASN A 343 17.41 33.79 -7.35
CA ASN A 343 18.77 33.76 -6.83
C ASN A 343 19.33 32.35 -6.95
N GLN A 344 20.56 32.27 -7.46
CA GLN A 344 21.37 31.07 -7.47
C GLN A 344 22.00 30.89 -6.09
N VAL A 345 21.96 29.68 -5.58
CA VAL A 345 22.47 29.29 -4.27
C VAL A 345 23.45 28.15 -4.47
N GLU A 346 24.59 28.24 -3.78
CA GLU A 346 25.54 27.13 -3.72
C GLU A 346 24.96 25.99 -2.89
N LEU A 347 25.00 24.78 -3.43
CA LEU A 347 24.42 23.58 -2.82
C LEU A 347 24.89 23.37 -1.37
N ALA A 348 26.19 23.48 -1.11
CA ALA A 348 26.75 23.32 0.23
C ALA A 348 26.26 24.43 1.20
N GLN A 349 26.10 25.65 0.70
CA GLN A 349 25.56 26.76 1.48
C GLN A 349 24.08 26.56 1.78
N ALA A 350 23.26 26.16 0.80
CA ALA A 350 21.84 25.85 0.99
C ALA A 350 21.64 24.76 2.07
N VAL A 351 22.43 23.68 2.00
CA VAL A 351 22.42 22.60 3.01
C VAL A 351 22.73 23.17 4.39
N LYS A 352 23.80 23.97 4.51
CA LYS A 352 24.23 24.56 5.78
C LYS A 352 23.18 25.50 6.37
N GLU A 353 22.55 26.36 5.56
CA GLU A 353 21.53 27.28 6.01
C GLU A 353 20.28 26.56 6.50
N VAL A 354 19.83 25.54 5.76
CA VAL A 354 18.70 24.68 6.18
C VAL A 354 19.06 23.89 7.43
N GLN A 355 20.30 23.43 7.58
CA GLN A 355 20.78 22.71 8.76
C GLN A 355 20.78 23.59 10.03
N GLN A 356 21.01 24.90 9.89
CA GLN A 356 21.09 25.84 11.01
C GLN A 356 19.75 26.55 11.33
N SER A 357 18.78 26.49 10.42
CA SER A 357 17.52 27.23 10.57
C SER A 357 16.52 26.54 11.51
N PRO A 358 15.89 27.24 12.46
CA PRO A 358 14.82 26.66 13.28
C PRO A 358 13.56 26.31 12.47
N TYR A 359 13.33 26.96 11.32
CA TYR A 359 12.16 26.69 10.48
C TYR A 359 12.20 25.30 9.83
N ALA A 360 13.38 24.71 9.68
CA ALA A 360 13.57 23.41 9.04
C ALA A 360 13.63 22.23 10.05
N ASP A 361 13.31 22.46 11.33
CA ASP A 361 13.38 21.43 12.39
C ASP A 361 12.63 20.14 12.02
N SER A 362 11.41 20.27 11.50
CA SER A 362 10.57 19.13 11.12
C SER A 362 11.18 18.33 9.96
N LEU A 363 11.73 19.00 8.95
CA LEU A 363 12.46 18.38 7.85
C LEU A 363 13.70 17.64 8.36
N ARG A 364 14.53 18.29 9.19
CA ARG A 364 15.73 17.66 9.76
C ARG A 364 15.41 16.40 10.56
N LYS A 365 14.39 16.46 11.42
CA LYS A 365 13.93 15.31 12.21
C LYS A 365 13.45 14.17 11.31
N TYR A 366 12.68 14.48 10.28
CA TYR A 366 12.23 13.50 9.31
C TYR A 366 13.43 12.76 8.68
N ILE A 367 14.43 13.49 8.18
CA ILE A 367 15.64 12.90 7.58
C ILE A 367 16.45 12.09 8.61
N HIS A 368 16.65 12.62 9.81
CA HIS A 368 17.43 11.95 10.86
C HIS A 368 16.87 10.57 11.21
N ASN A 369 15.55 10.41 11.18
CA ASN A 369 14.89 9.13 11.46
C ASN A 369 15.27 8.03 10.46
N TYR A 370 15.50 8.38 9.19
CA TYR A 370 15.89 7.43 8.14
C TYR A 370 17.41 7.24 8.02
N PHE A 371 18.21 8.24 8.37
CA PHE A 371 19.66 8.22 8.16
C PHE A 371 20.43 8.43 9.47
N LYS A 372 20.58 7.35 10.24
CA LYS A 372 21.34 7.36 11.50
C LYS A 372 22.87 7.35 11.29
N ASN A 373 23.34 6.77 10.19
CA ASN A 373 24.77 6.66 9.88
C ASN A 373 25.09 7.24 8.50
N ILE A 374 26.12 8.08 8.44
CA ILE A 374 26.69 8.58 7.18
C ILE A 374 27.90 7.73 6.83
N LYS A 375 27.73 6.84 5.86
CA LYS A 375 28.79 6.07 5.22
C LYS A 375 28.52 6.02 3.73
N GLY A 376 29.60 6.09 2.94
CA GLY A 376 29.56 6.04 1.49
C GLY A 376 28.79 7.19 0.83
N ARG A 377 28.67 7.09 -0.48
CA ARG A 377 27.83 7.92 -1.33
C ARG A 377 26.38 7.86 -0.87
N GLY A 378 25.70 9.00 -0.90
CA GLY A 378 24.34 9.13 -0.41
C GLY A 378 23.62 10.36 -0.91
N LEU A 379 22.31 10.37 -0.65
CA LEU A 379 21.44 11.51 -0.88
C LEU A 379 21.97 12.77 -0.19
N LEU A 380 21.81 13.92 -0.84
CA LEU A 380 22.21 15.21 -0.31
C LEU A 380 21.50 15.51 1.02
N LEU A 381 20.21 15.19 1.10
CA LEU A 381 19.40 15.44 2.30
C LEU A 381 19.95 14.72 3.54
N ARG A 382 20.74 13.63 3.41
CA ARG A 382 21.38 12.96 4.57
C ARG A 382 22.20 13.93 5.42
N LEU A 383 22.79 14.95 4.81
CA LEU A 383 23.58 15.96 5.52
C LEU A 383 22.71 16.81 6.44
N LEU A 384 21.45 17.09 6.08
CA LEU A 384 20.51 17.91 6.87
C LEU A 384 20.13 17.24 8.20
N GLY A 385 20.05 15.91 8.21
CA GLY A 385 19.70 15.13 9.41
C GLY A 385 20.89 14.81 10.32
N SER A 386 22.09 15.29 9.98
CA SER A 386 23.32 14.98 10.69
C SER A 386 23.96 16.23 11.28
N ASP A 387 24.87 16.04 12.25
CA ASP A 387 25.74 17.13 12.74
C ASP A 387 27.04 17.26 11.93
N LEU A 388 27.16 16.52 10.82
CA LEU A 388 28.36 16.51 9.99
C LEU A 388 28.44 17.80 9.17
N HIS A 389 29.61 18.43 9.20
CA HIS A 389 29.95 19.61 8.40
C HIS A 389 31.14 19.25 7.51
N PRO A 390 30.91 18.56 6.38
CA PRO A 390 32.00 18.05 5.55
C PRO A 390 32.76 19.21 4.90
N ASP A 391 34.07 19.05 4.75
CA ASP A 391 34.86 19.90 3.84
C ASP A 391 34.49 19.63 2.37
N ASP A 392 34.98 20.44 1.43
CA ASP A 392 34.66 20.32 0.00
C ASP A 392 34.95 18.93 -0.58
N LYS A 393 36.03 18.28 -0.12
CA LYS A 393 36.43 16.96 -0.59
C LYS A 393 35.49 15.91 -0.03
N GLN A 394 35.20 15.95 1.27
CA GLN A 394 34.24 15.08 1.93
C GLN A 394 32.83 15.26 1.36
N PHE A 395 32.41 16.48 1.07
CA PHE A 395 31.11 16.77 0.46
C PHE A 395 30.99 16.07 -0.88
N LYS A 396 32.04 16.18 -1.72
CA LYS A 396 32.11 15.49 -3.01
C LYS A 396 32.18 13.98 -2.86
N GLU A 397 32.86 13.43 -1.85
CA GLU A 397 32.91 11.99 -1.56
C GLU A 397 31.59 11.43 -1.01
N LEU A 398 30.78 12.26 -0.34
CA LEU A 398 29.48 11.85 0.21
C LEU A 398 28.34 12.00 -0.80
N THR A 399 28.34 13.04 -1.63
CA THR A 399 27.19 13.38 -2.49
C THR A 399 27.41 13.11 -3.97
N GLY A 400 28.67 13.15 -4.42
CA GLY A 400 29.05 13.07 -5.84
C GLY A 400 29.03 14.42 -6.54
N LEU A 401 28.68 15.49 -5.82
CA LEU A 401 28.49 16.83 -6.35
C LEU A 401 29.63 17.75 -5.92
N ALA A 402 29.89 18.78 -6.72
CA ALA A 402 30.73 19.88 -6.29
C ALA A 402 29.96 20.74 -5.25
N PRO A 403 30.62 21.22 -4.18
CA PRO A 403 29.96 22.03 -3.14
C PRO A 403 29.43 23.36 -3.68
N ASN A 404 30.08 23.90 -4.71
CA ASN A 404 29.74 25.15 -5.39
C ASN A 404 28.77 24.97 -6.57
N THR A 405 28.14 23.80 -6.71
CA THR A 405 27.05 23.60 -7.69
C THR A 405 25.97 24.64 -7.42
N GLN A 406 25.66 25.46 -8.43
CA GLN A 406 24.66 26.51 -8.35
C GLN A 406 23.29 25.94 -8.70
N LEU A 407 22.29 26.21 -7.86
CA LEU A 407 20.89 25.92 -8.12
C LEU A 407 20.05 27.17 -7.94
N SER A 408 19.04 27.33 -8.76
CA SER A 408 17.96 28.26 -8.45
C SER A 408 17.19 27.78 -7.22
N ASN A 409 16.48 28.69 -6.55
CA ASN A 409 15.63 28.35 -5.42
C ASN A 409 14.55 27.31 -5.75
N SER A 410 14.01 27.33 -6.97
CA SER A 410 13.01 26.37 -7.42
C SER A 410 13.62 25.02 -7.80
N GLU A 411 14.86 25.01 -8.33
CA GLU A 411 15.65 23.79 -8.52
C GLU A 411 16.00 23.14 -7.18
N TRP A 412 16.40 23.94 -6.19
CA TRP A 412 16.64 23.50 -4.82
C TRP A 412 15.39 22.88 -4.18
N ALA A 413 14.23 23.56 -4.25
CA ALA A 413 12.97 23.00 -3.77
C ALA A 413 12.61 21.68 -4.48
N SER A 414 12.78 21.63 -5.80
CA SER A 414 12.54 20.42 -6.60
C SER A 414 13.47 19.28 -6.20
N TRP A 415 14.74 19.60 -5.90
CA TRP A 415 15.72 18.64 -5.42
C TRP A 415 15.28 18.00 -4.11
N VAL A 416 14.98 18.83 -3.11
CA VAL A 416 14.52 18.42 -1.78
C VAL A 416 13.27 17.55 -1.92
N PHE A 417 12.29 18.00 -2.71
CA PHE A 417 11.05 17.27 -2.92
C PHE A 417 11.29 15.88 -3.53
N ARG A 418 12.11 15.78 -4.58
CA ARG A 418 12.42 14.50 -5.25
C ARG A 418 13.18 13.54 -4.34
N GLU A 419 14.16 14.01 -3.57
CA GLU A 419 14.86 13.13 -2.62
C GLU A 419 13.91 12.66 -1.50
N LEU A 420 13.01 13.50 -0.99
CA LEU A 420 11.98 13.09 -0.03
C LEU A 420 11.04 12.02 -0.61
N GLN A 421 10.61 12.19 -1.87
CA GLN A 421 9.81 11.19 -2.58
C GLN A 421 10.56 9.87 -2.76
N ALA A 422 11.85 9.94 -3.13
CA ALA A 422 12.71 8.77 -3.26
C ALA A 422 12.82 8.01 -1.93
N ILE A 423 13.10 8.71 -0.83
CA ILE A 423 13.18 8.13 0.52
C ILE A 423 11.87 7.43 0.86
N ARG A 424 10.75 8.16 0.79
CA ARG A 424 9.44 7.60 1.14
C ARG A 424 9.09 6.39 0.28
N ALA A 425 9.41 6.39 -1.00
CA ALA A 425 9.09 5.28 -1.90
C ALA A 425 9.69 3.97 -1.41
N VAL A 426 10.96 3.99 -1.00
CA VAL A 426 11.70 2.76 -0.70
C VAL A 426 11.76 2.39 0.78
N THR A 427 11.31 3.28 1.67
CA THR A 427 11.25 3.02 3.12
C THR A 427 9.85 2.78 3.64
N SER A 428 8.79 3.11 2.87
CA SER A 428 7.40 2.92 3.36
C SER A 428 7.02 1.45 3.52
N GLY A 429 7.72 0.51 2.86
CA GLY A 429 7.53 -0.93 3.05
C GLY A 429 8.35 -1.53 4.20
N GLU A 430 9.29 -0.78 4.80
CA GLU A 430 10.14 -1.26 5.90
C GLU A 430 9.53 -0.97 7.29
N ASN A 431 8.48 -0.12 7.36
CA ASN A 431 7.88 0.38 8.60
C ASN A 431 6.49 -0.23 8.93
N GLU A 432 6.05 -1.29 8.24
CA GLU A 432 4.77 -1.97 8.56
C GLU A 432 4.90 -3.07 9.64
N ASP A 433 6.11 -3.31 10.18
CA ASP A 433 6.42 -4.38 11.14
C ASP A 433 6.72 -3.91 12.59
N ASP A 434 6.33 -2.68 12.98
CA ASP A 434 6.40 -2.21 14.39
C ASP A 434 5.03 -2.07 15.07
#